data_AF-A0A1E1WZN8-F1
#
_entry.id   AF-A0A1E1WZN8-F1
#
_cell.length_a   1.000
_cell.length_b   1.000
_cell.length_c   1.000
_cell.angle_alpha   90.00
_cell.angle_beta   90.00
_cell.angle_gamma   90.00
#
_symmetry.space_group_name_H-M   'P 1'
#
loop_
_entity.id
_entity.type
_entity.pdbx_description
1 polymer ?
#
loop_
_entity_poly.entity_id
_entity_poly.type
_entity_poly.pdbx_seq_one_letter_code
_entity_poly.pdbx_strand_id
1 'polypeptide(L)'
;ESGSNSVLKFGRTMDATKEREVDSESCHAAPSSNSGLVPNAVSSVLIEGRDTDICFMDFTDKLFVVISQYKKLGNLILVTKDAATCVDLQAPVYSTKVLFGKDEAEIHAAARHIVNAMQCPKAVLLSLALKEISPAIVRSVAAAVATQLASIYSAGHQNFNAS
;
A
#
# COMPACT_ATOMS: atom_id res chain seq x y z
N GLU A 1 25.50 54.86 -41.55
CA GLU A 1 24.17 54.28 -41.76
C GLU A 1 23.79 53.39 -40.59
N SER A 2 22.61 53.66 -40.01
CA SER A 2 21.66 52.70 -39.41
C SER A 2 22.21 51.59 -38.48
N GLY A 3 22.37 51.91 -37.20
CA GLY A 3 22.37 50.94 -36.10
C GLY A 3 20.95 50.64 -35.60
N SER A 4 20.64 49.37 -35.37
CA SER A 4 19.34 48.89 -34.88
C SER A 4 19.33 48.65 -33.36
N ASN A 5 18.43 49.37 -32.70
CA ASN A 5 17.54 49.04 -31.57
C ASN A 5 18.06 48.25 -30.35
N SER A 6 18.10 48.95 -29.21
CA SER A 6 17.82 48.38 -27.89
C SER A 6 17.00 49.36 -27.03
N VAL A 7 16.23 48.78 -26.09
CA VAL A 7 15.60 49.38 -24.89
C VAL A 7 14.25 50.11 -25.09
N LEU A 8 13.20 49.69 -24.35
CA LEU A 8 12.54 50.49 -23.29
C LEU A 8 11.29 49.81 -22.68
N LYS A 9 11.50 49.25 -21.48
CA LYS A 9 10.79 49.44 -20.19
C LYS A 9 9.51 50.30 -20.20
N PHE A 10 8.39 49.79 -19.67
CA PHE A 10 7.28 50.60 -19.13
C PHE A 10 6.43 49.85 -18.08
N GLY A 11 5.97 50.57 -17.05
CA GLY A 11 4.86 50.19 -16.15
C GLY A 11 5.23 50.26 -14.67
N ARG A 12 5.30 51.45 -14.06
CA ARG A 12 4.26 52.19 -13.29
C ARG A 12 4.01 51.66 -11.86
N THR A 13 4.11 52.61 -10.93
CA THR A 13 3.99 52.51 -9.47
C THR A 13 2.63 53.07 -8.99
N MET A 14 2.26 52.68 -7.76
CA MET A 14 1.37 53.33 -6.76
C MET A 14 -0.03 52.75 -6.48
N ASP A 15 -0.11 52.08 -5.32
CA ASP A 15 -1.00 52.26 -4.15
C ASP A 15 -2.46 52.75 -4.30
N ALA A 16 -3.41 51.99 -3.69
CA ALA A 16 -4.29 52.47 -2.60
C ALA A 16 -5.35 51.42 -2.18
N THR A 17 -5.41 51.24 -0.87
CA THR A 17 -6.34 50.57 0.05
C THR A 17 -7.84 50.55 -0.35
N LYS A 18 -8.51 49.39 -0.23
CA LYS A 18 -9.91 49.30 0.25
C LYS A 18 -10.28 47.90 0.77
N GLU A 19 -10.87 47.91 1.95
CA GLU A 19 -11.34 46.82 2.81
C GLU A 19 -12.41 45.93 2.15
N ARG A 20 -12.33 44.61 2.39
CA ARG A 20 -13.51 43.73 2.54
C ARG A 20 -13.25 42.68 3.61
N GLU A 21 -13.95 42.88 4.71
CA GLU A 21 -14.32 41.91 5.73
C GLU A 21 -15.06 40.72 5.10
N VAL A 22 -14.57 39.51 5.34
CA VAL A 22 -15.32 38.26 5.17
C VAL A 22 -15.04 37.43 6.42
N ASP A 23 -15.95 37.53 7.37
CA ASP A 23 -16.16 36.51 8.39
C ASP A 23 -16.54 35.21 7.68
N SER A 24 -15.86 34.10 8.00
CA SER A 24 -16.52 32.87 8.48
C SER A 24 -15.58 31.65 8.39
N GLU A 25 -15.43 31.00 9.55
CA GLU A 25 -15.04 29.61 9.76
C GLU A 25 -13.54 29.26 9.73
N SER A 26 -12.93 29.50 10.89
CA SER A 26 -11.86 28.67 11.46
C SER A 26 -12.24 27.20 11.37
N CYS A 27 -11.66 26.47 10.41
CA CYS A 27 -11.64 25.02 10.46
C CYS A 27 -10.67 24.59 11.56
N HIS A 28 -11.17 24.58 12.79
CA HIS A 28 -10.64 23.68 13.80
C HIS A 28 -10.72 22.28 13.21
N ALA A 29 -9.60 21.77 12.68
CA ALA A 29 -9.45 20.37 12.39
C ALA A 29 -9.59 19.65 13.73
N ALA A 30 -10.83 19.28 14.06
CA ALA A 30 -11.08 18.22 14.99
C ALA A 30 -10.21 17.05 14.52
N PRO A 31 -9.45 16.37 15.40
CA PRO A 31 -8.90 15.08 15.05
C PRO A 31 -10.11 14.21 14.72
N SER A 32 -10.41 14.06 13.42
CA SER A 32 -11.33 13.04 12.98
C SER A 32 -10.68 11.75 13.45
N SER A 33 -11.26 11.17 14.48
CA SER A 33 -10.97 9.81 14.88
C SER A 33 -11.36 8.96 13.67
N ASN A 34 -10.42 8.79 12.75
CA ASN A 34 -10.48 7.78 11.71
C ASN A 34 -10.26 6.43 12.40
N SER A 35 -11.16 6.06 13.31
CA SER A 35 -11.38 4.68 13.69
C SER A 35 -12.16 4.04 12.56
N GLY A 36 -11.50 3.91 11.40
CA GLY A 36 -12.03 3.08 10.32
C GLY A 36 -12.44 1.74 10.90
N LEU A 37 -13.63 1.26 10.54
CA LEU A 37 -14.19 0.01 11.08
C LEU A 37 -13.28 -1.20 10.87
N VAL A 38 -12.40 -1.12 9.86
CA VAL A 38 -11.40 -2.12 9.52
C VAL A 38 -10.01 -1.53 9.77
N PRO A 39 -9.22 -2.11 10.68
CA PRO A 39 -7.82 -1.75 10.85
C PRO A 39 -7.07 -1.86 9.52
N ASN A 40 -6.42 -0.78 9.12
CA ASN A 40 -5.65 -0.74 7.90
C ASN A 40 -4.33 0.00 8.09
N ALA A 41 -3.36 -0.34 7.24
CA ALA A 41 -2.07 0.30 7.18
C ALA A 41 -1.61 0.37 5.73
N VAL A 42 -1.04 1.51 5.33
CA VAL A 42 -0.54 1.74 3.97
C VAL A 42 0.88 2.25 4.05
N SER A 43 1.74 1.74 3.18
CA SER A 43 3.10 2.20 3.02
C SER A 43 3.55 2.09 1.57
N SER A 44 4.60 2.81 1.21
CA SER A 44 5.20 2.75 -0.13
C SER A 44 6.69 2.40 0.01
N VAL A 45 7.17 1.50 -0.84
CA VAL A 45 8.55 1.00 -0.83
C VAL A 45 9.10 0.92 -2.25
N LEU A 46 10.37 1.29 -2.42
CA LEU A 46 11.06 1.19 -3.71
C LEU A 46 11.53 -0.25 -3.95
N ILE A 47 10.98 -0.92 -4.96
CA ILE A 47 11.35 -2.29 -5.34
C ILE A 47 11.81 -2.28 -6.79
N GLU A 48 13.07 -2.67 -7.04
CA GLU A 48 13.69 -2.65 -8.38
C GLU A 48 13.53 -1.30 -9.10
N GLY A 49 13.68 -0.19 -8.36
CA GLY A 49 13.55 1.17 -8.89
C GLY A 49 12.11 1.61 -9.20
N ARG A 50 11.09 0.91 -8.68
CA ARG A 50 9.68 1.26 -8.85
C ARG A 50 8.99 1.42 -7.51
N ASP A 51 8.26 2.52 -7.34
CA ASP A 51 7.43 2.74 -6.17
C ASP A 51 6.34 1.67 -6.13
N THR A 52 6.31 0.92 -5.04
CA THR A 52 5.37 -0.18 -4.80
C THR A 52 4.59 0.13 -3.55
N ASP A 53 3.29 0.38 -3.71
CA ASP A 53 2.39 0.61 -2.61
C ASP A 53 1.94 -0.73 -2.03
N ILE A 54 2.03 -0.85 -0.71
CA ILE A 54 1.60 -2.01 0.07
C ILE A 54 0.55 -1.55 1.08
N CYS A 55 -0.64 -2.11 0.99
CA CYS A 55 -1.74 -1.86 1.91
C CYS A 55 -2.19 -3.17 2.57
N PHE A 56 -2.42 -3.10 3.87
CA PHE A 56 -2.97 -4.16 4.69
C PHE A 56 -4.33 -3.72 5.22
N MET A 57 -5.31 -4.60 5.15
CA MET A 57 -6.62 -4.45 5.78
C MET A 57 -6.93 -5.73 6.54
N ASP A 58 -7.01 -5.63 7.87
CA ASP A 58 -7.19 -6.78 8.75
C ASP A 58 -8.67 -6.99 9.08
N PHE A 59 -9.27 -8.00 8.44
CA PHE A 59 -10.64 -8.43 8.75
C PHE A 59 -10.61 -9.57 9.78
N THR A 60 -11.77 -9.89 10.35
CA THR A 60 -11.89 -10.97 11.34
C THR A 60 -11.39 -12.31 10.81
N ASP A 61 -11.77 -12.68 9.59
CA ASP A 61 -11.49 -14.00 8.99
C ASP A 61 -10.41 -13.96 7.89
N LYS A 62 -10.04 -12.78 7.39
CA LYS A 62 -9.09 -12.60 6.29
C LYS A 62 -8.17 -11.41 6.50
N LEU A 63 -6.97 -11.52 5.94
CA LEU A 63 -6.10 -10.37 5.72
C LEU A 63 -6.18 -10.00 4.24
N PHE A 64 -6.58 -8.77 3.92
CA PHE A 64 -6.52 -8.27 2.54
C PHE A 64 -5.25 -7.45 2.35
N VAL A 65 -4.39 -7.90 1.42
CA VAL A 65 -3.13 -7.26 1.08
C VAL A 65 -3.19 -6.77 -0.37
N VAL A 66 -2.89 -5.51 -0.59
CA VAL A 66 -2.78 -4.90 -1.93
C VAL A 66 -1.32 -4.54 -2.17
N ILE A 67 -0.75 -5.02 -3.27
CA ILE A 67 0.62 -4.74 -3.69
C ILE A 67 0.57 -4.22 -5.12
N SER A 68 0.88 -2.94 -5.31
CA SER A 68 0.66 -2.28 -6.58
C SER A 68 1.75 -1.26 -6.93
N GLN A 69 2.29 -1.38 -8.15
CA GLN A 69 3.17 -0.40 -8.79
C GLN A 69 2.42 0.57 -9.70
N TYR A 70 1.14 0.31 -9.97
CA TYR A 70 0.36 1.02 -11.01
C TYR A 70 -0.86 1.74 -10.48
N LYS A 71 -1.04 1.79 -9.16
CA LYS A 71 -2.28 2.22 -8.50
C LYS A 71 -3.51 1.46 -9.03
N LYS A 72 -3.32 0.16 -9.30
CA LYS A 72 -4.34 -0.78 -9.80
C LYS A 72 -4.36 -2.02 -8.92
N LEU A 73 -5.47 -2.75 -8.91
CA LEU A 73 -5.54 -4.02 -8.16
C LEU A 73 -4.82 -5.18 -8.88
N GLY A 74 -4.73 -5.15 -10.21
CA GLY A 74 -4.09 -6.22 -10.98
C GLY A 74 -4.81 -7.56 -10.80
N ASN A 75 -4.08 -8.63 -10.48
CA ASN A 75 -4.65 -9.94 -10.20
C ASN A 75 -5.12 -10.01 -8.75
N LEU A 76 -6.29 -10.60 -8.51
CA LEU A 76 -6.81 -10.88 -7.17
C LEU A 76 -6.78 -12.38 -6.91
N ILE A 77 -6.09 -12.80 -5.85
CA ILE A 77 -5.83 -14.20 -5.53
C ILE A 77 -6.27 -14.44 -4.08
N LEU A 78 -7.12 -15.44 -3.86
CA LEU A 78 -7.39 -15.97 -2.54
C LEU A 78 -6.37 -17.06 -2.23
N VAL A 79 -5.68 -16.93 -1.10
CA VAL A 79 -4.73 -17.91 -0.57
C VAL A 79 -5.24 -18.41 0.77
N THR A 80 -5.44 -19.72 0.88
CA THR A 80 -5.88 -20.38 2.10
C THR A 80 -4.80 -21.34 2.56
N LYS A 81 -4.55 -21.37 3.87
CA LYS A 81 -3.68 -22.38 4.47
C LYS A 81 -4.49 -23.67 4.62
N ASP A 82 -4.06 -24.71 3.94
CA ASP A 82 -4.62 -26.04 4.13
C ASP A 82 -3.97 -26.66 5.36
N ALA A 83 -4.77 -27.19 6.27
CA ALA A 83 -4.27 -27.98 7.38
C ALA A 83 -3.74 -29.31 6.82
N ALA A 84 -2.46 -29.36 6.49
CA ALA A 84 -1.82 -30.60 6.08
C ALA A 84 -1.96 -31.62 7.22
N THR A 85 -2.80 -32.63 7.00
CA THR A 85 -3.04 -33.74 7.94
C THR A 85 -1.99 -34.83 7.79
N CYS A 86 -0.75 -34.50 7.37
CA CYS A 86 0.32 -35.47 7.22
C CYS A 86 1.44 -35.19 8.24
N VAL A 87 1.82 -36.25 8.93
CA VAL A 87 2.60 -36.26 10.17
C VAL A 87 4.08 -35.86 9.97
N ASP A 88 4.57 -35.72 8.73
CA ASP A 88 6.01 -35.63 8.44
C ASP A 88 6.47 -34.39 7.63
N LEU A 89 5.59 -33.43 7.29
CA LEU A 89 5.99 -32.23 6.56
C LEU A 89 5.64 -30.94 7.32
N GLN A 90 6.64 -30.36 7.98
CA GLN A 90 6.56 -29.12 8.78
C GLN A 90 6.23 -27.84 7.96
N ALA A 91 6.00 -27.94 6.64
CA ALA A 91 5.73 -26.80 5.78
C ALA A 91 4.22 -26.58 5.57
N PRO A 92 3.68 -25.38 5.83
CA PRO A 92 2.28 -25.09 5.57
C PRO A 92 1.96 -25.22 4.07
N VAL A 93 0.93 -26.02 3.76
CA VAL A 93 0.41 -26.15 2.39
C VAL A 93 -0.55 -24.99 2.13
N TYR A 94 -0.38 -24.30 1.01
CA TYR A 94 -1.24 -23.18 0.63
C TYR A 94 -2.00 -23.49 -0.67
N SER A 95 -3.33 -23.48 -0.57
CA SER A 95 -4.22 -23.45 -1.71
C SER A 95 -4.36 -22.02 -2.25
N THR A 96 -4.43 -21.89 -3.57
CA THR A 96 -4.49 -20.59 -4.25
C THR A 96 -5.57 -20.62 -5.32
N LYS A 97 -6.42 -19.59 -5.33
CA LYS A 97 -7.49 -19.42 -6.33
C LYS A 97 -7.46 -17.99 -6.88
N VAL A 98 -7.22 -17.84 -8.17
CA VAL A 98 -7.34 -16.54 -8.84
C VAL A 98 -8.83 -16.20 -8.97
N LEU A 99 -9.23 -15.06 -8.43
CA LEU A 99 -10.60 -14.54 -8.47
C LEU A 99 -10.79 -13.51 -9.57
N PHE A 100 -9.73 -12.77 -9.90
CA PHE A 100 -9.73 -11.76 -10.94
C PHE A 100 -8.36 -11.64 -11.59
N GLY A 101 -8.32 -11.40 -12.90
CA GLY A 101 -7.10 -11.29 -13.68
C GLY A 101 -6.74 -12.58 -14.40
N LYS A 102 -5.46 -12.78 -14.67
CA LYS A 102 -4.96 -13.94 -15.42
C LYS A 102 -4.61 -15.09 -14.49
N ASP A 103 -5.08 -16.27 -14.85
CA ASP A 103 -4.77 -17.53 -14.17
C ASP A 103 -3.53 -18.16 -14.82
N GLU A 104 -2.36 -17.75 -14.36
CA GLU A 104 -1.05 -18.23 -14.83
C GLU A 104 -0.26 -18.82 -13.67
N ALA A 105 0.50 -19.89 -13.92
CA ALA A 105 1.26 -20.61 -12.88
C ALA A 105 2.23 -19.70 -12.09
N GLU A 106 2.78 -18.68 -12.75
CA GLU A 106 3.67 -17.68 -12.15
C GLU A 106 2.95 -16.85 -11.07
N ILE A 107 1.68 -16.47 -11.30
CA ILE A 107 0.85 -15.75 -10.34
C ILE A 107 0.62 -16.60 -9.09
N HIS A 108 0.29 -17.87 -9.28
CA HIS A 108 0.08 -18.82 -8.19
C HIS A 108 1.37 -19.02 -7.37
N ALA A 109 2.51 -19.19 -8.03
CA ALA A 109 3.80 -19.35 -7.37
C ALA A 109 4.19 -18.09 -6.57
N ALA A 110 4.03 -16.91 -7.17
CA ALA A 110 4.33 -15.63 -6.51
C ALA A 110 3.43 -15.40 -5.29
N ALA A 111 2.12 -15.62 -5.42
CA ALA A 111 1.17 -15.47 -4.32
C ALA A 111 1.51 -16.39 -3.14
N ARG A 112 1.80 -17.68 -3.41
CA ARG A 112 2.23 -18.63 -2.36
C ARG A 112 3.49 -18.17 -1.65
N HIS A 113 4.49 -17.71 -2.41
CA HIS A 113 5.76 -17.26 -1.82
C HIS A 113 5.57 -16.06 -0.89
N ILE A 114 4.81 -15.05 -1.33
CA ILE A 114 4.53 -13.84 -0.55
C ILE A 114 3.74 -14.19 0.72
N VAL A 115 2.70 -15.01 0.61
CA VAL A 115 1.88 -15.41 1.78
C VAL A 115 2.67 -16.27 2.77
N ASN A 116 3.53 -17.15 2.27
CA ASN A 116 4.40 -17.94 3.13
C ASN A 116 5.35 -17.06 3.94
N ALA A 117 5.88 -15.97 3.36
CA ALA A 117 6.74 -15.03 4.08
C ALA A 117 6.01 -14.26 5.19
N MET A 118 4.71 -13.98 5.01
CA MET A 118 3.90 -13.31 6.04
C MET A 118 3.61 -14.18 7.26
N GLN A 119 3.65 -15.51 7.11
CA GLN A 119 3.28 -16.48 8.16
C GLN A 119 1.92 -16.16 8.82
N CYS A 120 0.98 -15.58 8.06
CA CYS A 120 -0.32 -15.18 8.57
C CYS A 120 -1.19 -16.43 8.84
N PRO A 121 -1.87 -16.52 10.00
CA PRO A 121 -2.77 -17.64 10.30
C PRO A 121 -4.11 -17.53 9.56
N LYS A 122 -4.50 -16.33 9.12
CA LYS A 122 -5.76 -16.07 8.40
C LYS A 122 -5.63 -16.42 6.92
N ALA A 123 -6.75 -16.63 6.25
CA ALA A 123 -6.77 -16.64 4.79
C ALA A 123 -6.38 -15.26 4.26
N VAL A 124 -5.60 -15.23 3.18
CA VAL A 124 -5.11 -13.98 2.60
C VAL A 124 -5.81 -13.73 1.28
N LEU A 125 -6.47 -12.58 1.17
CA LEU A 125 -6.85 -12.03 -0.13
C LEU A 125 -5.67 -11.17 -0.60
N LEU A 126 -5.10 -11.48 -1.74
CA LEU A 126 -3.90 -10.82 -2.26
C LEU A 126 -4.19 -10.18 -3.60
N SER A 127 -3.94 -8.88 -3.71
CA SER A 127 -3.98 -8.12 -4.95
C SER A 127 -2.55 -7.83 -5.43
N LEU A 128 -2.22 -8.25 -6.65
CA LEU A 128 -0.89 -8.10 -7.26
C LEU A 128 -0.96 -7.34 -8.57
N ALA A 129 -0.41 -6.13 -8.58
CA ALA A 129 -0.25 -5.30 -9.78
C ALA A 129 1.22 -4.87 -9.93
N LEU A 130 2.07 -5.82 -10.33
CA LEU A 130 3.48 -5.60 -10.60
C LEU A 130 3.72 -5.50 -12.11
N LYS A 131 4.75 -4.76 -12.53
CA LYS A 131 5.14 -4.65 -13.94
C LYS A 131 5.53 -5.97 -14.56
N GLU A 132 6.32 -6.72 -13.81
CA GLU A 132 6.84 -8.01 -14.19
C GLU A 132 6.94 -8.86 -12.93
N ILE A 133 6.71 -10.16 -13.07
CA ILE A 133 6.75 -11.10 -11.96
C ILE A 133 8.00 -11.95 -12.17
N SER A 134 9.10 -11.49 -11.58
CA SER A 134 10.37 -12.22 -11.59
C SER A 134 10.67 -12.77 -10.19
N PRO A 135 11.45 -13.87 -10.08
CA PRO A 135 11.85 -14.40 -8.76
C PRO A 135 12.61 -13.40 -7.88
N ALA A 136 13.29 -12.41 -8.48
CA ALA A 136 13.95 -11.34 -7.71
C ALA A 136 12.92 -10.39 -7.10
N ILE A 137 11.99 -9.88 -7.92
CA ILE A 137 10.94 -8.96 -7.46
C ILE A 137 10.05 -9.63 -6.41
N VAL A 138 9.63 -10.88 -6.64
CA VAL A 138 8.77 -11.62 -5.72
C VAL A 138 9.43 -11.78 -4.35
N ARG A 139 10.74 -12.05 -4.30
CA ARG A 139 11.49 -12.14 -3.04
C ARG A 139 11.57 -10.78 -2.32
N SER A 140 11.89 -9.72 -3.06
CA SER A 140 11.95 -8.36 -2.51
C SER A 140 10.60 -7.89 -1.97
N VAL A 141 9.52 -8.16 -2.70
CA VAL A 141 8.13 -7.92 -2.26
C VAL A 141 7.81 -8.72 -1.00
N ALA A 142 8.09 -10.03 -0.99
CA ALA A 142 7.81 -10.89 0.16
C ALA A 142 8.52 -10.41 1.44
N ALA A 143 9.80 -10.01 1.33
CA ALA A 143 10.56 -9.44 2.44
C ALA A 143 9.99 -8.10 2.93
N ALA A 144 9.61 -7.22 2.01
CA ALA A 144 9.03 -5.92 2.36
C ALA A 144 7.68 -6.10 3.09
N VAL A 145 6.81 -6.96 2.56
CA VAL A 145 5.50 -7.26 3.15
C VAL A 145 5.65 -7.86 4.54
N ALA A 146 6.54 -8.84 4.73
CA ALA A 146 6.77 -9.46 6.05
C ALA A 146 7.28 -8.43 7.09
N THR A 147 8.21 -7.56 6.68
CA THR A 147 8.76 -6.50 7.54
C THR A 147 7.69 -5.50 7.97
N GLN A 148 6.86 -5.05 7.03
CA GLN A 148 5.79 -4.08 7.30
C GLN A 148 4.69 -4.70 8.17
N LEU A 149 4.30 -5.94 7.90
CA LEU A 149 3.30 -6.65 8.69
C LEU A 149 3.75 -6.81 10.15
N ALA A 150 5.03 -7.16 10.38
CA ALA A 150 5.60 -7.24 11.72
C ALA A 150 5.59 -5.89 12.46
N SER A 151 5.88 -4.79 11.77
CA SER A 151 5.81 -3.43 12.33
C SER A 151 4.40 -3.08 12.80
N ILE A 152 3.38 -3.40 11.99
CA ILE A 152 1.96 -3.15 12.30
C ILE A 152 1.54 -3.90 13.58
N TYR A 153 1.87 -5.18 13.69
CA TYR A 153 1.50 -5.98 14.86
C TYR A 153 2.30 -5.63 16.12
N SER A 154 3.54 -5.16 15.97
CA SER A 154 4.36 -4.70 17.11
C SER A 154 3.87 -3.37 17.69
N ALA A 155 3.37 -2.47 16.84
CA ALA A 155 2.80 -1.19 17.26
C ALA A 155 1.46 -1.34 18.04
N GLY A 156 0.73 -2.45 17.82
CA GLY A 156 -0.56 -2.70 18.48
C GLY A 156 -0.50 -3.12 19.95
N HIS A 157 0.68 -3.48 20.49
CA HIS A 157 0.82 -3.99 21.87
C HIS A 157 1.16 -2.94 22.94
N GLN A 158 1.23 -1.64 22.60
CA GLN A 158 1.65 -0.59 23.56
C GLN A 158 0.52 0.23 24.20
N ASN A 159 -0.76 -0.10 23.98
CA ASN A 159 -1.90 0.73 24.46
C ASN A 159 -2.87 0.04 25.44
N PHE A 160 -2.49 -1.07 26.07
CA PHE A 160 -3.36 -1.81 27.02
C PHE A 160 -2.72 -1.98 28.40
N ASN A 161 -2.22 -0.88 29.00
CA ASN A 161 -1.94 -0.81 30.43
C ASN A 161 -1.98 0.64 30.92
N ALA A 162 -3.19 1.13 31.19
CA ALA A 162 -3.41 2.26 32.08
C ALA A 162 -4.76 2.03 32.78
N SER A 163 -4.72 1.40 33.95
CA SER A 163 -5.77 1.38 34.97
C SER A 163 -5.10 1.42 36.33
#